data_AF-A0A1F3MIA9-F1
#
_entry.id   AF-A0A1F3MIA9-F1
#
_cell.length_a   1.000
_cell.length_b   1.000
_cell.length_c   1.000
_cell.angle_alpha   90.00
_cell.angle_beta   90.00
_cell.angle_gamma   90.00
#
_symmetry.space_group_name_H-M   'P 1'
#
loop_
_entity.id
_entity.type
_entity.pdbx_description
1 polymer ?
#
loop_
_entity_poly.entity_id
_entity_poly.type
_entity_poly.pdbx_seq_one_letter_code
_entity_poly.pdbx_strand_id
1 'polypeptide(L)'
;MDTNMIYLIGIIAASIVALAILMYIIPLGLWFQALISGVRISLLQLIFMRWRKVPPRVIVNALITSAKAGIQLKRDDLEAHFLAGGHVQLVVNALVSADKANLSLDFKMATAIDLAGRNVLEAVQMSVNPKVLNTPPVKAVAKNGIELIVKARVTVRASIKQLVGGAGEETVLARVGEGIVTSIGSANSHKDVLENPDSISRVVLEKGLDAGTAFEILSIDIADIDVGKNIGAELMMDQANAEKNVAQAKAEERRAMAVALEQEMRAKAQEARAKVIEAEAQIPMAMAEAFRSGNLGIMDYYKFKNIEADTTMRNSIGDPMSRPDKPKEAK
;
A
#
# COMPACT_ATOMS: atom_id res chain seq x y z
N MET A 1 -83.35 -6.51 -30.24
CA MET A 1 -83.18 -6.89 -28.83
C MET A 1 -83.98 -5.89 -28.03
N ASP A 2 -84.92 -6.35 -27.21
CA ASP A 2 -85.76 -5.46 -26.39
C ASP A 2 -84.87 -4.54 -25.53
N THR A 3 -85.25 -3.28 -25.38
CA THR A 3 -84.48 -2.29 -24.61
C THR A 3 -84.15 -2.79 -23.20
N ASN A 4 -85.05 -3.59 -22.61
CA ASN A 4 -84.86 -4.27 -21.32
C ASN A 4 -83.73 -5.32 -21.34
N MET A 5 -83.53 -6.03 -22.46
CA MET A 5 -82.45 -7.00 -22.61
C MET A 5 -81.08 -6.32 -22.73
N ILE A 6 -81.03 -5.13 -23.33
CA ILE A 6 -79.81 -4.30 -23.41
C ILE A 6 -79.44 -3.76 -22.02
N TYR A 7 -80.41 -3.29 -21.22
CA TYR A 7 -80.17 -2.87 -19.83
C TYR A 7 -79.71 -4.03 -18.93
N LEU A 8 -80.31 -5.22 -19.07
CA LEU A 8 -79.92 -6.40 -18.30
C LEU A 8 -78.47 -6.83 -18.61
N ILE A 9 -78.09 -6.85 -19.89
CA ILE A 9 -76.72 -7.16 -20.32
C ILE A 9 -75.74 -6.09 -19.82
N GLY A 10 -76.13 -4.81 -19.86
CA GLY A 10 -75.33 -3.70 -19.33
C GLY A 10 -75.08 -3.80 -17.82
N ILE A 11 -76.10 -4.16 -17.04
CA ILE A 11 -75.97 -4.35 -15.58
C ILE A 11 -75.11 -5.57 -15.25
N ILE A 12 -75.28 -6.68 -15.99
CA ILE A 12 -74.44 -7.87 -15.81
C ILE A 12 -72.98 -7.56 -16.15
N ALA A 13 -72.72 -6.88 -17.26
CA ALA A 13 -71.37 -6.47 -17.63
C ALA A 13 -70.76 -5.50 -16.59
N ALA A 14 -71.51 -4.51 -16.12
CA ALA A 14 -71.07 -3.61 -15.06
C ALA A 14 -70.80 -4.34 -13.74
N SER A 15 -71.61 -5.34 -13.39
CA SER A 15 -71.43 -6.17 -12.19
C SER A 15 -70.19 -7.05 -12.29
N ILE A 16 -69.92 -7.64 -13.47
CA ILE A 16 -68.70 -8.42 -13.71
C ILE A 16 -67.46 -7.52 -13.62
N VAL A 17 -67.50 -6.32 -14.21
CA VAL A 17 -66.41 -5.35 -14.13
C VAL A 17 -66.18 -4.87 -12.69
N ALA A 18 -67.25 -4.56 -11.95
CA ALA A 18 -67.16 -4.18 -10.54
C ALA A 18 -66.59 -5.32 -9.68
N LEU A 19 -67.00 -6.57 -9.94
CA LEU A 19 -66.47 -7.75 -9.25
C LEU A 19 -64.98 -7.96 -9.59
N ALA A 20 -64.57 -7.80 -10.85
CA ALA A 20 -63.17 -7.90 -11.25
C ALA A 20 -62.30 -6.83 -10.57
N ILE A 21 -62.78 -5.59 -10.48
CA ILE A 21 -62.12 -4.49 -9.76
C ILE A 21 -62.01 -4.81 -8.26
N LEU A 22 -63.08 -5.32 -7.64
CA LEU A 22 -63.10 -5.70 -6.23
C LEU A 22 -62.09 -6.83 -5.93
N MET A 23 -62.05 -7.87 -6.77
CA MET A 23 -61.10 -8.97 -6.64
C MET A 23 -59.64 -8.54 -6.89
N TYR A 24 -59.43 -7.51 -7.72
CA TYR A 24 -58.10 -6.93 -7.94
C TYR A 24 -57.61 -6.13 -6.72
N ILE A 25 -58.51 -5.38 -6.08
CA ILE A 25 -58.19 -4.54 -4.91
C ILE A 25 -57.98 -5.39 -3.65
N ILE A 26 -58.85 -6.38 -3.41
CA ILE A 26 -58.83 -7.19 -2.19
C ILE A 26 -58.06 -8.50 -2.44
N PRO A 27 -56.86 -8.68 -1.86
CA PRO A 27 -56.08 -9.90 -2.03
C PRO A 27 -56.64 -11.03 -1.14
N LEU A 28 -57.84 -11.53 -1.47
CA LEU A 28 -58.53 -12.60 -0.73
C LEU A 28 -57.69 -13.88 -0.63
N GLY A 29 -56.93 -14.22 -1.67
CA GLY A 29 -56.04 -15.38 -1.66
C GLY A 29 -54.90 -15.28 -0.64
N LEU A 30 -54.25 -14.11 -0.52
CA LEU A 30 -53.17 -13.90 0.47
C LEU A 30 -53.73 -13.91 1.90
N TRP A 31 -54.91 -13.33 2.10
CA TRP A 31 -55.60 -13.35 3.38
C TRP A 31 -55.91 -14.78 3.83
N PHE A 32 -56.46 -15.60 2.93
CA PHE A 32 -56.78 -17.00 3.21
C PHE A 32 -55.52 -17.83 3.52
N GLN A 33 -54.43 -17.60 2.79
CA GLN A 33 -53.14 -18.26 3.04
C GLN A 33 -52.57 -17.90 4.43
N ALA A 34 -52.69 -16.64 4.85
CA ALA A 34 -52.29 -16.20 6.19
C ALA A 34 -53.11 -16.89 7.27
N LEU A 35 -54.43 -16.97 7.08
CA LEU A 35 -55.36 -17.60 8.02
C LEU A 35 -55.04 -19.09 8.24
N ILE A 36 -54.86 -19.86 7.16
CA ILE A 36 -54.48 -21.29 7.24
C ILE A 36 -53.14 -21.46 7.94
N SER A 37 -52.22 -20.52 7.73
CA SER A 37 -50.88 -20.55 8.34
C SER A 37 -50.87 -20.06 9.79
N GLY A 38 -52.03 -19.78 10.39
CA GLY A 38 -52.15 -19.33 11.78
C GLY A 38 -51.85 -17.86 12.04
N VAL A 39 -51.68 -17.05 10.99
CA VAL A 39 -51.39 -15.61 11.09
C VAL A 39 -52.68 -14.80 10.93
N ARG A 40 -53.11 -14.13 12.01
CA ARG A 40 -54.34 -13.34 12.03
C ARG A 40 -54.09 -11.94 11.43
N ILE A 41 -54.54 -11.71 10.20
CA ILE A 41 -54.48 -10.39 9.53
C ILE A 41 -55.87 -10.01 9.05
N SER A 42 -56.27 -8.76 9.27
CA SER A 42 -57.57 -8.26 8.81
C SER A 42 -57.53 -7.88 7.33
N LEU A 43 -58.61 -8.11 6.59
CA LEU A 43 -58.74 -7.69 5.18
C LEU A 43 -58.49 -6.17 5.01
N LEU A 44 -58.99 -5.36 5.94
CA LEU A 44 -58.75 -3.91 5.98
C LEU A 44 -57.26 -3.56 6.09
N GLN A 45 -56.46 -4.35 6.81
CA GLN A 45 -55.03 -4.12 6.96
C GLN A 45 -54.28 -4.33 5.64
N LEU A 46 -54.67 -5.35 4.86
CA LEU A 46 -54.08 -5.62 3.55
C LEU A 46 -54.35 -4.48 2.55
N ILE A 47 -55.53 -3.86 2.65
CA ILE A 47 -55.88 -2.68 1.86
C ILE A 47 -55.03 -1.48 2.30
N PHE A 48 -54.91 -1.23 3.61
CA PHE A 48 -54.07 -0.13 4.13
C PHE A 48 -52.59 -0.29 3.77
N MET A 49 -52.05 -1.51 3.73
CA MET A 49 -50.68 -1.76 3.27
C MET A 49 -50.47 -1.25 1.84
N ARG A 50 -51.41 -1.55 0.92
CA ARG A 50 -51.33 -1.07 -0.48
C ARG A 50 -51.37 0.46 -0.54
N TRP A 51 -52.19 1.11 0.28
CA TRP A 51 -52.25 2.58 0.32
C TRP A 51 -50.92 3.17 0.81
N ARG A 52 -50.28 2.56 1.82
CA ARG A 52 -48.94 2.95 2.28
C ARG A 52 -47.81 2.54 1.34
N LYS A 53 -48.12 2.02 0.14
CA LYS A 53 -47.15 1.51 -0.86
C LYS A 53 -46.28 0.35 -0.34
N VAL A 54 -46.75 -0.39 0.66
CA VAL A 54 -46.09 -1.61 1.14
C VAL A 54 -46.73 -2.83 0.46
N PRO A 55 -45.96 -3.68 -0.25
CA PRO A 55 -46.51 -4.85 -0.93
C PRO A 55 -46.99 -5.90 0.09
N PRO A 56 -48.30 -6.16 0.20
CA PRO A 56 -48.84 -7.05 1.24
C PRO A 56 -48.28 -8.47 1.16
N ARG A 57 -47.95 -8.94 -0.05
CA ARG A 57 -47.39 -10.27 -0.30
C ARG A 57 -46.07 -10.49 0.44
N VAL A 58 -45.19 -9.50 0.47
CA VAL A 58 -43.87 -9.62 1.12
C VAL A 58 -44.04 -9.74 2.64
N ILE A 59 -44.87 -8.86 3.22
CA ILE A 59 -45.13 -8.83 4.67
C ILE A 59 -45.85 -10.09 5.15
N VAL A 60 -46.90 -10.52 4.43
CA VAL A 60 -47.67 -11.72 4.79
C VAL A 60 -46.79 -12.97 4.72
N ASN A 61 -45.98 -13.12 3.67
CA ASN A 61 -45.07 -14.26 3.55
C ASN A 61 -44.01 -14.27 4.66
N ALA A 62 -43.47 -13.10 5.00
CA ALA A 62 -42.52 -12.95 6.10
C ALA A 62 -43.16 -13.34 7.45
N LEU A 63 -44.38 -12.88 7.73
CA LEU A 63 -45.13 -13.24 8.94
C LEU A 63 -45.46 -14.74 9.01
N ILE A 64 -45.86 -15.35 7.90
CA ILE A 64 -46.09 -16.79 7.83
C ILE A 64 -44.79 -17.54 8.13
N THR A 65 -43.67 -17.08 7.57
CA THR A 65 -42.35 -17.72 7.76
C THR A 65 -41.90 -17.62 9.21
N SER A 66 -42.02 -16.44 9.84
CA SER A 66 -41.65 -16.24 11.24
C SER A 66 -42.56 -17.02 12.18
N ALA A 67 -43.88 -17.02 11.96
CA ALA A 67 -44.84 -17.75 12.79
C ALA A 67 -44.61 -19.27 12.73
N LYS A 68 -44.32 -19.82 11.56
CA LYS A 68 -43.97 -21.24 11.40
C LYS A 68 -42.64 -21.62 12.07
N ALA A 69 -41.74 -20.65 12.23
CA ALA A 69 -40.49 -20.82 12.95
C ALA A 69 -40.62 -20.56 14.46
N GLY A 70 -41.81 -20.22 14.96
CA GLY A 70 -42.02 -19.90 16.39
C GLY A 70 -41.57 -18.48 16.78
N ILE A 71 -41.16 -17.65 15.83
CA ILE A 71 -40.69 -16.28 16.07
C ILE A 71 -41.86 -15.31 15.95
N GLN A 72 -42.21 -14.66 17.06
CA GLN A 72 -43.29 -13.68 17.10
C GLN A 72 -42.80 -12.31 16.61
N LEU A 73 -43.17 -11.95 15.39
CA LEU A 73 -42.91 -10.63 14.82
C LEU A 73 -44.20 -9.83 14.71
N LYS A 74 -44.11 -8.52 15.01
CA LYS A 74 -45.22 -7.60 14.78
C LYS A 74 -45.22 -7.18 13.32
N ARG A 75 -46.41 -7.18 12.73
CA ARG A 75 -46.66 -6.67 11.39
C ARG A 75 -46.16 -5.24 11.21
N ASP A 76 -46.43 -4.37 12.18
CA ASP A 76 -46.10 -2.95 12.10
C ASP A 76 -44.58 -2.72 12.01
N ASP A 77 -43.79 -3.56 12.69
CA ASP A 77 -42.33 -3.49 12.66
C ASP A 77 -41.78 -3.93 11.27
N LEU A 78 -42.39 -4.93 10.63
CA LEU A 78 -42.04 -5.35 9.27
C LEU A 78 -42.43 -4.29 8.23
N GLU A 79 -43.60 -3.67 8.39
CA GLU A 79 -44.04 -2.56 7.52
C GLU A 79 -43.09 -1.36 7.67
N ALA A 80 -42.70 -1.00 8.89
CA ALA A 80 -41.76 0.08 9.17
C ALA A 80 -40.39 -0.20 8.55
N HIS A 81 -39.87 -1.42 8.67
CA HIS A 81 -38.58 -1.81 8.07
C HIS A 81 -38.62 -1.73 6.53
N PHE A 82 -39.71 -2.18 5.90
CA PHE A 82 -39.89 -2.06 4.46
C PHE A 82 -39.93 -0.60 4.00
N LEU A 83 -40.65 0.26 4.74
CA LEU A 83 -40.73 1.69 4.44
C LEU A 83 -39.39 2.41 4.64
N ALA A 84 -38.54 1.92 5.54
CA ALA A 84 -37.16 2.39 5.71
C ALA A 84 -36.22 1.94 4.56
N GLY A 85 -36.72 1.16 3.60
CA GLY A 85 -35.95 0.67 2.45
C GLY A 85 -35.24 -0.67 2.70
N GLY A 86 -35.57 -1.36 3.79
CA GLY A 86 -34.96 -2.64 4.15
C GLY A 86 -35.59 -3.87 3.49
N HIS A 87 -34.85 -4.97 3.49
CA HIS A 87 -35.22 -6.26 2.93
C HIS A 87 -35.86 -7.18 3.97
N VAL A 88 -37.19 -7.06 4.13
CA VAL A 88 -37.97 -7.84 5.11
C VAL A 88 -37.74 -9.36 5.02
N GLN A 89 -37.72 -9.93 3.81
CA GLN A 89 -37.58 -11.39 3.64
C GLN A 89 -36.19 -11.89 4.09
N LEU A 90 -35.12 -11.11 3.82
CA LEU A 90 -33.76 -11.46 4.23
C LEU A 90 -33.62 -11.44 5.75
N VAL A 91 -34.15 -10.41 6.40
CA VAL A 91 -34.15 -10.27 7.86
C VAL A 91 -34.90 -11.43 8.53
N VAL A 92 -36.11 -11.77 8.06
CA VAL A 92 -36.86 -12.89 8.64
C VAL A 92 -36.14 -14.22 8.43
N ASN A 93 -35.59 -14.48 7.24
CA ASN A 93 -34.82 -15.70 6.99
C ASN A 93 -33.57 -15.78 7.88
N ALA A 94 -32.91 -14.65 8.13
CA ALA A 94 -31.77 -14.57 9.03
C ALA A 94 -32.17 -14.88 10.49
N LEU A 95 -33.28 -14.33 10.97
CA LEU A 95 -33.81 -14.62 12.30
C LEU A 95 -34.18 -16.09 12.48
N VAL A 96 -34.85 -16.69 11.49
CA VAL A 96 -35.16 -18.13 11.49
C VAL A 96 -33.88 -18.98 11.52
N SER A 97 -32.86 -18.57 10.76
CA SER A 97 -31.57 -19.29 10.73
C SER A 97 -30.81 -19.14 12.05
N ALA A 98 -30.87 -17.96 12.68
CA ALA A 98 -30.23 -17.68 13.95
C ALA A 98 -30.89 -18.49 15.07
N ASP A 99 -32.23 -18.53 15.13
CA ASP A 99 -32.99 -19.28 16.12
C ASP A 99 -32.69 -20.80 16.04
N LYS A 100 -32.69 -21.36 14.82
CA LYS A 100 -32.31 -22.77 14.59
C LYS A 100 -30.87 -23.09 14.98
N ALA A 101 -29.99 -22.10 14.96
CA ALA A 101 -28.59 -22.23 15.37
C ALA A 101 -28.35 -21.84 16.83
N ASN A 102 -29.40 -21.59 17.63
CA ASN A 102 -29.33 -21.09 19.00
C ASN A 102 -28.53 -19.79 19.16
N LEU A 103 -28.58 -18.92 18.15
CA LEU A 103 -27.94 -17.59 18.18
C LEU A 103 -28.95 -16.53 18.62
N SER A 104 -28.58 -15.73 19.61
CA SER A 104 -29.41 -14.62 20.09
C SER A 104 -29.34 -13.43 19.13
N LEU A 105 -30.25 -13.37 18.15
CA LEU A 105 -30.42 -12.26 17.23
C LEU A 105 -31.79 -11.60 17.44
N ASP A 106 -31.78 -10.35 17.92
CA ASP A 106 -33.01 -9.57 18.06
C ASP A 106 -33.46 -8.96 16.73
N PHE A 107 -34.77 -8.77 16.55
CA PHE A 107 -35.33 -8.18 15.34
C PHE A 107 -34.74 -6.79 15.06
N LYS A 108 -34.58 -5.95 16.10
CA LYS A 108 -34.01 -4.61 15.96
C LYS A 108 -32.56 -4.62 15.51
N MET A 109 -31.78 -5.61 15.96
CA MET A 109 -30.39 -5.75 15.55
C MET A 109 -30.31 -6.22 14.11
N ALA A 110 -31.15 -7.19 13.72
CA ALA A 110 -31.23 -7.69 12.36
C ALA A 110 -31.63 -6.59 11.35
N THR A 111 -32.61 -5.73 11.69
CA THR A 111 -32.98 -4.59 10.84
C THR A 111 -31.88 -3.54 10.75
N ALA A 112 -31.17 -3.27 11.85
CA ALA A 112 -30.03 -2.34 11.85
C ALA A 112 -28.88 -2.82 10.95
N ILE A 113 -28.59 -4.12 10.94
CA ILE A 113 -27.57 -4.71 10.05
C ILE A 113 -27.96 -4.54 8.57
N ASP A 114 -29.22 -4.82 8.23
CA ASP A 114 -29.74 -4.70 6.86
C ASP A 114 -29.73 -3.23 6.37
N LEU A 115 -30.16 -2.30 7.23
CA LEU A 115 -30.14 -0.86 6.91
C LEU A 115 -28.70 -0.29 6.81
N ALA A 116 -27.74 -0.90 7.51
CA ALA A 116 -26.33 -0.60 7.34
C ALA A 116 -25.74 -1.11 6.01
N GLY A 117 -26.55 -1.75 5.16
CA GLY A 117 -26.15 -2.28 3.86
C GLY A 117 -25.40 -3.60 3.93
N ARG A 118 -25.44 -4.30 5.09
CA ARG A 118 -24.82 -5.62 5.25
C ARG A 118 -25.86 -6.73 5.10
N ASN A 119 -25.47 -7.86 4.53
CA ASN A 119 -26.33 -9.02 4.40
C ASN A 119 -26.44 -9.77 5.74
N VAL A 120 -27.57 -9.59 6.44
CA VAL A 120 -27.85 -10.23 7.74
C VAL A 120 -27.83 -11.75 7.65
N LEU A 121 -28.37 -12.31 6.57
CA LEU A 121 -28.49 -13.75 6.40
C LEU A 121 -27.11 -14.39 6.24
N GLU A 122 -26.26 -13.79 5.42
CA GLU A 122 -24.87 -14.23 5.25
C GLU A 122 -24.10 -14.14 6.57
N ALA A 123 -24.28 -13.07 7.34
CA ALA A 123 -23.61 -12.94 8.63
C ALA A 123 -24.05 -14.01 9.64
N VAL A 124 -25.33 -14.36 9.70
CA VAL A 124 -25.80 -15.48 10.53
C VAL A 124 -25.22 -16.80 10.04
N GLN A 125 -25.21 -17.05 8.73
CA GLN A 125 -24.62 -18.27 8.16
C GLN A 125 -23.13 -18.38 8.48
N MET A 126 -22.38 -17.28 8.37
CA MET A 126 -20.96 -17.22 8.70
C MET A 126 -20.68 -17.35 10.20
N SER A 127 -21.67 -17.01 11.04
CA SER A 127 -21.59 -17.25 12.49
C SER A 127 -21.67 -18.74 12.83
N VAL A 128 -22.51 -19.49 12.10
CA VAL A 128 -22.68 -20.94 12.28
C VAL A 128 -21.58 -21.74 11.59
N ASN A 129 -21.28 -21.38 10.34
CA ASN A 129 -20.27 -22.02 9.52
C ASN A 129 -19.16 -21.01 9.20
N PRO A 130 -18.01 -21.07 9.90
CA PRO A 130 -16.90 -20.15 9.66
C PRO A 130 -16.43 -20.18 8.21
N LYS A 131 -15.93 -19.05 7.74
CA LYS A 131 -15.40 -18.89 6.38
C LYS A 131 -13.89 -18.71 6.46
N VAL A 132 -13.19 -19.32 5.50
CA VAL A 132 -11.74 -19.18 5.36
C VAL A 132 -11.45 -18.04 4.39
N LEU A 133 -10.68 -17.06 4.84
CA LEU A 133 -10.18 -15.95 4.05
C LEU A 133 -8.68 -16.11 3.83
N ASN A 134 -8.20 -15.79 2.63
CA ASN A 134 -6.77 -15.79 2.33
C ASN A 134 -6.23 -14.36 2.47
N THR A 135 -5.10 -14.20 3.16
CA THR A 135 -4.38 -12.92 3.15
C THR A 135 -3.74 -12.69 1.78
N PRO A 136 -3.60 -11.43 1.34
CA PRO A 136 -2.64 -11.13 0.27
C PRO A 136 -1.23 -11.58 0.69
N PRO A 137 -0.31 -11.84 -0.26
CA PRO A 137 1.05 -12.24 0.07
C PRO A 137 1.76 -11.12 0.84
N VAL A 138 2.13 -11.40 2.08
CA VAL A 138 2.80 -10.45 2.98
C VAL A 138 4.31 -10.66 2.87
N LYS A 139 5.04 -9.59 2.56
CA LYS A 139 6.51 -9.61 2.48
C LYS A 139 7.10 -8.95 3.71
N ALA A 140 8.03 -9.62 4.38
CA ALA A 140 8.73 -9.08 5.53
C ALA A 140 10.18 -9.57 5.58
N VAL A 141 11.06 -8.80 6.21
CA VAL A 141 12.49 -9.09 6.29
C VAL A 141 12.83 -9.44 7.73
N ALA A 142 13.48 -10.59 7.94
CA ALA A 142 13.98 -10.97 9.27
C ALA A 142 15.27 -10.20 9.61
N LYS A 143 15.70 -10.20 10.88
CA LYS A 143 16.88 -9.42 11.33
C LYS A 143 18.18 -9.79 10.61
N ASN A 144 18.27 -11.00 10.08
CA ASN A 144 19.41 -11.44 9.27
C ASN A 144 19.38 -10.92 7.81
N GLY A 145 18.44 -10.06 7.45
CA GLY A 145 18.35 -9.41 6.13
C GLY A 145 17.72 -10.26 5.03
N ILE A 146 17.13 -11.42 5.35
CA ILE A 146 16.47 -12.28 4.36
C ILE A 146 14.97 -12.01 4.35
N GLU A 147 14.43 -11.81 3.15
CA GLU A 147 13.00 -11.63 2.90
C GLU A 147 12.26 -12.98 2.98
N LEU A 148 11.10 -12.97 3.62
CA LEU A 148 10.12 -14.04 3.62
C LEU A 148 8.81 -13.51 3.04
N ILE A 149 8.18 -14.31 2.17
CA ILE A 149 6.86 -14.04 1.60
C ILE A 149 5.91 -15.07 2.21
N VAL A 150 4.95 -14.60 3.00
CA VAL A 150 4.03 -15.46 3.75
C VAL A 150 2.60 -15.26 3.26
N LYS A 151 1.89 -16.37 3.08
CA LYS A 151 0.44 -16.39 2.84
C LYS A 151 -0.23 -17.10 4.01
N ALA A 152 -1.23 -16.46 4.61
CA ALA A 152 -2.00 -17.02 5.71
C ALA A 152 -3.46 -17.28 5.30
N ARG A 153 -4.03 -18.32 5.87
CA ARG A 153 -5.45 -18.64 5.88
C ARG A 153 -6.02 -18.23 7.23
N VAL A 154 -6.96 -17.29 7.21
CA VAL A 154 -7.63 -16.79 8.41
C VAL A 154 -9.04 -17.37 8.43
N THR A 155 -9.32 -18.21 9.43
CA THR A 155 -10.68 -18.71 9.65
C THR A 155 -11.41 -17.72 10.53
N VAL A 156 -12.42 -17.06 9.97
CA VAL A 156 -13.21 -16.04 10.65
C VAL A 156 -14.66 -16.48 10.83
N ARG A 157 -15.24 -16.05 11.94
CA ARG A 157 -16.66 -16.16 12.25
C ARG A 157 -17.26 -14.76 12.38
N ALA A 158 -18.48 -14.55 11.91
CA ALA A 158 -19.15 -13.27 12.11
C ALA A 158 -19.62 -13.10 13.57
N SER A 159 -19.31 -11.96 14.17
CA SER A 159 -19.79 -11.57 15.50
C SER A 159 -21.07 -10.73 15.37
N ILE A 160 -22.22 -11.35 15.66
CA ILE A 160 -23.54 -10.71 15.48
C ILE A 160 -23.65 -9.40 16.29
N LYS A 161 -23.05 -9.35 17.49
CA LYS A 161 -23.12 -8.19 18.38
C LYS A 161 -22.36 -6.97 17.85
N GLN A 162 -21.29 -7.19 17.10
CA GLN A 162 -20.37 -6.13 16.63
C GLN A 162 -20.48 -5.89 15.11
N LEU A 163 -21.45 -6.52 14.46
CA LEU A 163 -21.63 -6.44 13.01
C LEU A 163 -22.05 -5.03 12.54
N VAL A 164 -22.76 -4.28 13.39
CA VAL A 164 -23.12 -2.88 13.13
C VAL A 164 -22.02 -1.97 13.66
N GLY A 165 -21.35 -1.25 12.77
CA GLY A 165 -20.26 -0.33 13.10
C GLY A 165 -18.88 -0.96 13.29
N GLY A 166 -18.78 -2.29 13.31
CA GLY A 166 -17.50 -3.00 13.35
C GLY A 166 -16.73 -2.94 12.02
N ALA A 167 -15.40 -3.03 12.13
CA ALA A 167 -14.51 -3.09 10.97
C ALA A 167 -14.75 -4.35 10.11
N GLY A 168 -14.55 -4.23 8.80
CA GLY A 168 -14.83 -5.28 7.81
C GLY A 168 -13.73 -6.35 7.69
N GLU A 169 -13.93 -7.32 6.78
CA GLU A 169 -12.98 -8.40 6.50
C GLU A 169 -11.61 -7.85 6.10
N GLU A 170 -11.56 -6.80 5.27
CA GLU A 170 -10.30 -6.18 4.82
C GLU A 170 -9.45 -5.64 5.98
N THR A 171 -10.10 -5.04 6.99
CA THR A 171 -9.40 -4.52 8.17
C THR A 171 -8.83 -5.66 9.02
N VAL A 172 -9.56 -6.78 9.13
CA VAL A 172 -9.06 -7.98 9.82
C VAL A 172 -7.84 -8.54 9.10
N LEU A 173 -7.91 -8.69 7.77
CA LEU A 173 -6.78 -9.17 6.95
C LEU A 173 -5.55 -8.25 7.05
N ALA A 174 -5.76 -6.92 7.06
CA ALA A 174 -4.67 -5.96 7.21
C ALA A 174 -3.99 -6.07 8.59
N ARG A 175 -4.77 -6.20 9.67
CA ARG A 175 -4.26 -6.39 11.04
C ARG A 175 -3.51 -7.70 11.20
N VAL A 176 -4.02 -8.78 10.61
CA VAL A 176 -3.31 -10.07 10.54
C VAL A 176 -1.99 -9.89 9.77
N GLY A 177 -2.01 -9.19 8.65
CA GLY A 177 -0.81 -8.86 7.88
C GLY A 177 0.23 -8.09 8.69
N GLU A 178 -0.18 -7.06 9.44
CA GLU A 178 0.69 -6.30 10.35
C GLU A 178 1.32 -7.21 11.43
N GLY A 179 0.51 -8.10 12.00
CA GLY A 179 0.97 -9.08 12.97
C GLY A 179 2.03 -10.01 12.37
N ILE A 180 1.82 -10.51 11.15
CA ILE A 180 2.76 -11.37 10.42
C ILE A 180 4.08 -10.62 10.17
N VAL A 181 4.01 -9.37 9.67
CA VAL A 181 5.20 -8.52 9.44
C VAL A 181 5.98 -8.33 10.75
N THR A 182 5.28 -8.05 11.84
CA THR A 182 5.92 -7.84 13.14
C THR A 182 6.61 -9.10 13.65
N SER A 183 5.98 -10.27 13.49
CA SER A 183 6.54 -11.55 13.92
C SER A 183 7.82 -11.89 13.14
N ILE A 184 7.79 -11.73 11.82
CA ILE A 184 8.96 -12.00 10.96
C ILE A 184 10.09 -10.99 11.24
N GLY A 185 9.77 -9.70 11.36
CA GLY A 185 10.76 -8.66 11.67
C GLY A 185 11.40 -8.81 13.06
N SER A 186 10.72 -9.47 13.99
CA SER A 186 11.25 -9.74 15.33
C SER A 186 12.18 -10.96 15.38
N ALA A 187 12.06 -11.88 14.42
CA ALA A 187 12.87 -13.10 14.34
C ALA A 187 14.35 -12.78 14.05
N ASN A 188 15.25 -13.54 14.68
CA ASN A 188 16.69 -13.35 14.49
C ASN A 188 17.14 -13.83 13.11
N SER A 189 16.59 -14.96 12.66
CA SER A 189 16.88 -15.54 11.36
C SER A 189 15.61 -16.01 10.66
N HIS A 190 15.60 -15.96 9.32
CA HIS A 190 14.59 -16.62 8.50
C HIS A 190 14.42 -18.12 8.81
N LYS A 191 15.47 -18.79 9.30
CA LYS A 191 15.42 -20.21 9.69
C LYS A 191 14.49 -20.45 10.88
N ASP A 192 14.51 -19.56 11.87
CA ASP A 192 13.68 -19.67 13.07
C ASP A 192 12.18 -19.70 12.70
N VAL A 193 11.81 -18.89 11.69
CA VAL A 193 10.45 -18.81 11.16
C VAL A 193 10.07 -20.06 10.35
N LEU A 194 11.01 -20.59 9.56
CA LEU A 194 10.80 -21.82 8.78
C LEU A 194 10.72 -23.07 9.65
N GLU A 195 11.47 -23.12 10.75
CA GLU A 195 11.44 -24.23 11.71
C GLU A 195 10.11 -24.27 12.48
N ASN A 196 9.55 -23.11 12.82
CA ASN A 196 8.31 -23.00 13.60
C ASN A 196 7.37 -21.92 13.04
N PRO A 197 6.65 -22.18 11.94
CA PRO A 197 5.72 -21.22 11.32
C PRO A 197 4.54 -20.86 12.24
N ASP A 198 4.14 -21.77 13.13
CA ASP A 198 3.07 -21.56 14.12
C ASP A 198 3.41 -20.47 15.16
N SER A 199 4.69 -20.11 15.30
CA SER A 199 5.08 -18.98 16.16
C SER A 199 4.45 -17.67 15.67
N ILE A 200 4.29 -17.50 14.35
CA ILE A 200 3.64 -16.34 13.76
C ILE A 200 2.19 -16.28 14.21
N SER A 201 1.42 -17.35 14.01
CA SER A 201 -0.02 -17.34 14.32
C SER A 201 -0.29 -17.08 15.80
N ARG A 202 0.55 -17.60 16.70
CA ARG A 202 0.44 -17.36 18.15
C ARG A 202 0.64 -15.89 18.54
N VAL A 203 1.74 -15.28 18.08
CA VAL A 203 2.04 -13.87 18.34
C VAL A 203 0.96 -12.94 17.76
N VAL A 204 0.40 -13.34 16.61
CA VAL A 204 -0.67 -12.60 15.92
C VAL A 204 -1.98 -12.70 16.70
N LEU A 205 -2.34 -13.88 17.21
CA LEU A 205 -3.55 -14.08 18.03
C LEU A 205 -3.46 -13.39 19.41
N GLU A 206 -2.28 -13.39 20.05
CA GLU A 206 -2.07 -12.75 21.36
C GLU A 206 -2.32 -11.23 21.35
N LYS A 207 -2.19 -10.58 20.19
CA LYS A 207 -2.41 -9.13 20.04
C LYS A 207 -3.89 -8.71 20.02
N GLY A 208 -4.86 -9.64 20.03
CA GLY A 208 -6.29 -9.30 20.08
C GLY A 208 -6.78 -8.50 18.86
N LEU A 209 -6.45 -8.99 17.66
CA LEU A 209 -6.68 -8.29 16.38
C LEU A 209 -8.16 -8.12 16.00
N ASP A 210 -9.02 -8.90 16.64
CA ASP A 210 -10.48 -8.92 16.49
C ASP A 210 -11.19 -7.80 17.28
N ALA A 211 -10.47 -7.08 18.15
CA ALA A 211 -11.03 -5.97 18.93
C ALA A 211 -11.65 -4.87 18.04
N GLY A 212 -12.95 -4.65 18.19
CA GLY A 212 -13.70 -3.64 17.43
C GLY A 212 -13.99 -4.00 15.97
N THR A 213 -13.83 -5.28 15.60
CA THR A 213 -14.16 -5.78 14.26
C THR A 213 -15.51 -6.48 14.26
N ALA A 214 -16.11 -6.62 13.09
CA ALA A 214 -17.36 -7.38 12.92
C ALA A 214 -17.13 -8.92 12.93
N PHE A 215 -15.88 -9.36 13.06
CA PHE A 215 -15.48 -10.76 12.91
C PHE A 215 -14.63 -11.22 14.08
N GLU A 216 -14.81 -12.46 14.49
CA GLU A 216 -13.98 -13.14 15.46
C GLU A 216 -13.03 -14.07 14.71
N ILE A 217 -11.74 -14.01 15.05
CA ILE A 217 -10.72 -14.86 14.43
C ILE A 217 -10.66 -16.17 15.21
N LEU A 218 -10.98 -17.29 14.57
CA LEU A 218 -10.91 -18.62 15.17
C LEU A 218 -9.50 -19.22 15.05
N SER A 219 -8.92 -19.14 13.87
CA SER A 219 -7.57 -19.64 13.59
C SER A 219 -6.87 -18.78 12.55
N ILE A 220 -5.55 -18.77 12.63
CA ILE A 220 -4.66 -18.23 11.61
C ILE A 220 -3.67 -19.34 11.28
N ASP A 221 -3.76 -19.86 10.07
CA ASP A 221 -2.95 -20.97 9.59
C ASP A 221 -2.02 -20.46 8.50
N ILE A 222 -0.72 -20.72 8.61
CA ILE A 222 0.21 -20.33 7.56
C ILE A 222 0.08 -21.33 6.40
N ALA A 223 -0.35 -20.83 5.24
CA ALA A 223 -0.58 -21.66 4.06
C ALA A 223 0.69 -21.90 3.26
N ASP A 224 1.58 -20.90 3.22
CA ASP A 224 2.77 -20.90 2.38
C ASP A 224 3.82 -19.93 2.92
N ILE A 225 5.09 -20.31 2.86
CA ILE A 225 6.25 -19.48 3.22
C ILE A 225 7.33 -19.66 2.15
N ASP A 226 7.56 -18.61 1.37
CA ASP A 226 8.64 -18.58 0.38
C ASP A 226 9.81 -17.74 0.90
N VAL A 227 11.03 -18.19 0.64
CA VAL A 227 12.25 -17.38 0.88
C VAL A 227 12.48 -16.49 -0.33
N GLY A 228 12.48 -15.18 -0.10
CA GLY A 228 12.67 -14.15 -1.11
C GLY A 228 14.14 -13.77 -1.30
N LYS A 229 14.38 -12.48 -1.49
CA LYS A 229 15.73 -11.93 -1.70
C LYS A 229 16.50 -11.75 -0.40
N ASN A 230 17.83 -11.73 -0.49
CA ASN A 230 18.68 -11.27 0.59
C ASN A 230 18.86 -9.75 0.50
N ILE A 231 17.89 -9.03 1.07
CA ILE A 231 17.87 -7.57 1.12
C ILE A 231 19.09 -7.03 1.87
N GLY A 232 19.55 -7.75 2.90
CA GLY A 232 20.77 -7.37 3.64
C GLY A 232 22.00 -7.34 2.74
N ALA A 233 22.19 -8.35 1.90
CA ALA A 233 23.29 -8.39 0.94
C ALA A 233 23.16 -7.32 -0.15
N GLU A 234 21.94 -7.09 -0.66
CA GLU A 234 21.65 -6.05 -1.66
C GLU A 234 21.99 -4.65 -1.10
N LEU A 235 21.52 -4.33 0.11
CA LEU A 235 21.84 -3.08 0.78
C LEU A 235 23.35 -2.91 1.05
N MET A 236 24.06 -3.98 1.42
CA MET A 236 25.51 -3.95 1.60
C MET A 236 26.26 -3.69 0.29
N MET A 237 25.83 -4.31 -0.82
CA MET A 237 26.41 -4.06 -2.14
C MET A 237 26.15 -2.61 -2.59
N ASP A 238 24.94 -2.11 -2.36
CA ASP A 238 24.57 -0.74 -2.69
C ASP A 238 25.38 0.28 -1.88
N GLN A 239 25.56 0.03 -0.59
CA GLN A 239 26.43 0.85 0.27
C GLN A 239 27.89 0.82 -0.20
N ALA A 240 28.43 -0.36 -0.50
CA ALA A 240 29.81 -0.49 -1.01
C ALA A 240 30.01 0.21 -2.37
N ASN A 241 29.02 0.15 -3.26
CA ASN A 241 29.05 0.86 -4.53
C ASN A 241 28.98 2.38 -4.33
N ALA A 242 28.12 2.86 -3.41
CA ALA A 242 28.06 4.26 -3.06
C ALA A 242 29.40 4.76 -2.47
N GLU A 243 30.00 4.01 -1.55
CA GLU A 243 31.31 4.31 -0.96
C GLU A 243 32.43 4.32 -2.02
N LYS A 244 32.43 3.34 -2.93
CA LYS A 244 33.37 3.30 -4.05
C LYS A 244 33.25 4.54 -4.92
N ASN A 245 32.03 4.96 -5.27
CA ASN A 245 31.80 6.15 -6.09
C ASN A 245 32.31 7.42 -5.39
N VAL A 246 32.07 7.55 -4.09
CA VAL A 246 32.59 8.69 -3.28
C VAL A 246 34.12 8.65 -3.22
N ALA A 247 34.71 7.47 -3.03
CA ALA A 247 36.16 7.31 -3.00
C ALA A 247 36.81 7.63 -4.36
N GLN A 248 36.19 7.21 -5.46
CA GLN A 248 36.61 7.53 -6.83
C GLN A 248 36.53 9.04 -7.09
N ALA A 249 35.42 9.69 -6.74
CA ALA A 249 35.25 11.13 -6.88
C ALA A 249 36.32 11.91 -6.09
N LYS A 250 36.60 11.53 -4.84
CA LYS A 250 37.67 12.15 -4.04
C LYS A 250 39.07 11.91 -4.62
N ALA A 251 39.32 10.74 -5.20
CA ALA A 251 40.59 10.44 -5.86
C ALA A 251 40.77 11.29 -7.12
N GLU A 252 39.70 11.50 -7.89
CA GLU A 252 39.69 12.35 -9.07
C GLU A 252 39.86 13.84 -8.70
N GLU A 253 39.17 14.32 -7.66
CA GLU A 253 39.37 15.66 -7.12
C GLU A 253 40.82 15.90 -6.70
N ARG A 254 41.44 14.96 -5.97
CA ARG A 254 42.86 15.04 -5.59
C ARG A 254 43.79 15.05 -6.80
N ARG A 255 43.50 14.25 -7.83
CA ARG A 255 44.28 14.26 -9.08
C ARG A 255 44.16 15.61 -9.77
N ALA A 256 42.95 16.17 -9.88
CA ALA A 256 42.72 17.47 -10.47
C ALA A 256 43.47 18.58 -9.70
N MET A 257 43.42 18.57 -8.37
CA MET A 257 44.18 19.51 -7.53
C MET A 257 45.69 19.36 -7.69
N ALA A 258 46.22 18.13 -7.78
CA ALA A 258 47.65 17.90 -7.98
C ALA A 258 48.12 18.43 -9.35
N VAL A 259 47.33 18.21 -10.41
CA VAL A 259 47.62 18.77 -11.73
C VAL A 259 47.54 20.30 -11.71
N ALA A 260 46.54 20.88 -11.06
CA ALA A 260 46.42 22.33 -10.92
C ALA A 260 47.62 22.92 -10.18
N LEU A 261 48.06 22.29 -9.09
CA LEU A 261 49.25 22.69 -8.33
C LEU A 261 50.52 22.58 -9.18
N GLU A 262 50.66 21.52 -9.99
CA GLU A 262 51.80 21.36 -10.90
C GLU A 262 51.82 22.50 -11.95
N GLN A 263 50.67 22.85 -12.53
CA GLN A 263 50.57 23.97 -13.46
C GLN A 263 50.86 25.31 -12.79
N GLU A 264 50.37 25.52 -11.56
CA GLU A 264 50.66 26.72 -10.78
C GLU A 264 52.17 26.86 -10.50
N MET A 265 52.84 25.76 -10.13
CA MET A 265 54.28 25.74 -9.91
C MET A 265 55.09 25.97 -11.19
N ARG A 266 54.64 25.42 -12.33
CA ARG A 266 55.23 25.71 -13.64
C ARG A 266 55.08 27.18 -14.01
N ALA A 267 53.91 27.78 -13.78
CA ALA A 267 53.66 29.20 -14.01
C ALA A 267 54.57 30.07 -13.11
N LYS A 268 54.69 29.76 -11.81
CA LYS A 268 55.60 30.44 -10.89
C LYS A 268 57.07 30.30 -11.30
N ALA A 269 57.49 29.14 -11.78
CA ALA A 269 58.84 28.93 -12.29
C ALA A 269 59.10 29.76 -13.56
N GLN A 270 58.12 29.88 -14.45
CA GLN A 270 58.19 30.75 -15.62
C GLN A 270 58.24 32.23 -15.23
N GLU A 271 57.42 32.67 -14.27
CA GLU A 271 57.44 34.04 -13.74
C GLU A 271 58.80 34.37 -13.10
N ALA A 272 59.33 33.46 -12.28
CA ALA A 272 60.65 33.62 -11.69
C ALA A 272 61.76 33.68 -12.76
N ARG A 273 61.70 32.84 -13.79
CA ARG A 273 62.62 32.91 -14.94
C ARG A 273 62.48 34.25 -15.68
N ALA A 274 61.27 34.74 -15.89
CA ALA A 274 61.05 36.04 -16.50
C ALA A 274 61.68 37.18 -15.68
N LYS A 275 61.57 37.14 -14.34
CA LYS A 275 62.24 38.09 -13.43
C LYS A 275 63.76 38.00 -13.50
N VAL A 276 64.32 36.79 -13.60
CA VAL A 276 65.78 36.62 -13.79
C VAL A 276 66.22 37.23 -15.12
N ILE A 277 65.48 36.98 -16.20
CA ILE A 277 65.76 37.57 -17.51
C ILE A 277 65.66 39.10 -17.47
N GLU A 278 64.66 39.65 -16.77
CA GLU A 278 64.51 41.10 -16.58
C GLU A 278 65.71 41.69 -15.82
N ALA A 279 66.17 41.03 -14.76
CA ALA A 279 67.36 41.45 -14.02
C ALA A 279 68.65 41.31 -14.84
N GLU A 280 68.81 40.22 -15.61
CA GLU A 280 69.96 40.02 -16.51
C GLU A 280 69.98 41.08 -17.62
N ALA A 281 68.82 41.49 -18.14
CA ALA A 281 68.70 42.55 -19.15
C ALA A 281 69.17 43.91 -18.63
N GLN A 282 69.17 44.16 -17.31
CA GLN A 282 69.73 45.37 -16.71
C GLN A 282 71.27 45.39 -16.79
N ILE A 283 71.94 44.23 -16.86
CA ILE A 283 73.40 44.14 -16.89
C ILE A 283 73.99 44.78 -18.17
N PRO A 284 73.52 44.44 -19.40
CA PRO A 284 73.95 45.14 -20.61
C PRO A 284 73.63 46.63 -20.60
N MET A 285 72.48 47.04 -20.04
CA MET A 285 72.12 48.46 -19.95
C MET A 285 73.08 49.21 -19.03
N ALA A 286 73.37 48.67 -17.85
CA ALA A 286 74.33 49.23 -16.90
C ALA A 286 75.77 49.22 -17.47
N MET A 287 76.17 48.18 -18.22
CA MET A 287 77.44 48.17 -18.95
C MET A 287 77.49 49.26 -20.01
N ALA A 288 76.43 49.45 -20.80
CA ALA A 288 76.35 50.50 -21.80
C ALA A 288 76.43 51.91 -21.16
N GLU A 289 75.84 52.09 -19.98
CA GLU A 289 75.97 53.32 -19.20
C GLU A 289 77.39 53.51 -18.63
N ALA A 290 78.05 52.44 -18.18
CA ALA A 290 79.45 52.46 -17.75
C ALA A 290 80.42 52.83 -18.89
N PHE A 291 80.15 52.36 -20.11
CA PHE A 291 80.90 52.78 -21.31
C PHE A 291 80.67 54.25 -21.66
N ARG A 292 79.42 54.75 -21.56
CA ARG A 292 79.11 56.17 -21.84
C ARG A 292 79.68 57.13 -20.80
N SER A 293 79.66 56.72 -19.52
CA SER A 293 80.18 57.51 -18.40
C SER A 293 81.72 57.45 -18.27
N GLY A 294 82.40 56.66 -19.12
CA GLY A 294 83.86 56.57 -19.17
C GLY A 294 84.48 55.70 -18.07
N ASN A 295 83.67 54.94 -17.31
CA ASN A 295 84.12 54.09 -16.21
C ASN A 295 84.61 52.71 -16.67
N LEU A 296 84.36 52.32 -17.92
CA LEU A 296 84.84 51.05 -18.50
C LEU A 296 85.52 51.29 -19.85
N GLY A 297 86.75 50.80 -20.02
CA GLY A 297 87.54 50.93 -21.25
C GLY A 297 87.39 49.75 -22.22
N ILE A 298 87.72 49.98 -23.50
CA ILE A 298 87.66 48.96 -24.56
C ILE A 298 88.56 47.75 -24.22
N MET A 299 89.75 47.99 -23.65
CA MET A 299 90.68 46.91 -23.27
C MET A 299 90.12 46.02 -22.12
N ASP A 300 89.31 46.58 -21.22
CA ASP A 300 88.72 45.82 -20.12
C ASP A 300 87.52 44.98 -20.58
N TYR A 301 86.78 45.44 -21.60
CA TYR A 301 85.75 44.63 -22.26
C TYR A 301 86.32 43.41 -22.96
N TYR A 302 87.43 43.56 -23.69
CA TYR A 302 88.11 42.44 -24.34
C TYR A 302 88.63 41.42 -23.32
N LYS A 303 89.14 41.86 -22.16
CA LYS A 303 89.52 40.94 -21.06
C LYS A 303 88.31 40.21 -20.49
N PHE A 304 87.21 40.90 -20.23
CA PHE A 304 85.97 40.27 -19.75
C PHE A 304 85.48 39.19 -20.73
N LYS A 305 85.44 39.51 -22.04
CA LYS A 305 85.05 38.55 -23.08
C LYS A 305 85.97 37.34 -23.16
N ASN A 306 87.28 37.51 -22.96
CA ASN A 306 88.21 36.38 -22.91
C ASN A 306 87.97 35.49 -21.69
N ILE A 307 87.74 36.08 -20.50
CA ILE A 307 87.44 35.32 -19.29
C ILE A 307 86.09 34.58 -19.41
N GLU A 308 85.08 35.23 -20.01
CA GLU A 308 83.78 34.61 -20.31
C GLU A 308 83.94 33.42 -21.27
N ALA A 309 84.74 33.58 -22.33
CA ALA A 309 85.05 32.52 -23.28
C ALA A 309 85.78 31.34 -22.61
N ASP A 310 86.78 31.60 -21.78
CA ASP A 310 87.50 30.57 -21.02
C ASP A 310 86.58 29.85 -20.01
N THR A 311 85.68 30.58 -19.36
CA THR A 311 84.68 30.02 -18.43
C THR A 311 83.68 29.14 -19.17
N THR A 312 83.21 29.58 -20.34
CA THR A 312 82.30 28.81 -21.20
C THR A 312 82.96 27.52 -21.69
N MET A 313 84.22 27.59 -22.11
CA MET A 313 85.03 26.43 -22.50
C MET A 313 85.27 25.47 -21.32
N ARG A 314 85.48 25.99 -20.09
CA ARG A 314 85.60 25.14 -18.89
C ARG A 314 84.28 24.46 -18.52
N ASN A 315 83.16 25.16 -18.58
CA ASN A 315 81.85 24.60 -18.24
C ASN A 315 81.42 23.52 -19.25
N SER A 316 81.71 23.70 -20.54
CA SER A 316 81.41 22.70 -21.57
C SER A 316 82.27 21.43 -21.50
N ILE A 317 83.46 21.53 -20.90
CA ILE A 317 84.33 20.37 -20.64
C ILE A 317 83.94 19.66 -19.33
N GLY A 318 83.41 20.39 -18.34
CA GLY A 318 83.02 19.87 -17.03
C GLY A 318 81.66 19.20 -16.96
N ASP A 319 80.77 19.41 -17.93
CA ASP A 319 79.41 18.85 -17.95
C ASP A 319 79.26 17.82 -19.09
N PRO A 320 79.37 16.51 -18.83
CA PRO A 320 79.16 15.50 -19.84
C PRO A 320 77.69 15.52 -20.27
N MET A 321 77.44 15.90 -21.52
CA MET A 321 76.16 15.90 -22.22
C MET A 321 75.12 14.94 -21.61
N SER A 322 73.97 15.53 -21.26
CA SER A 322 72.70 14.86 -21.05
C SER A 322 72.49 13.74 -22.07
N ARG A 323 72.35 12.50 -21.57
CA ARG A 323 71.84 11.38 -22.36
C ARG A 323 70.43 11.76 -22.87
N PRO A 324 70.08 11.51 -24.13
CA PRO A 324 68.70 11.64 -24.57
C PRO A 324 67.87 10.57 -23.85
N ASP A 325 66.97 11.00 -22.96
CA ASP A 325 66.01 10.12 -22.31
C ASP A 325 65.05 9.57 -23.38
N LYS A 326 64.97 8.25 -23.49
CA LYS A 326 63.99 7.57 -24.36
C LYS A 326 62.57 7.93 -23.90
N PRO A 327 61.59 8.09 -24.81
CA PRO A 327 60.21 8.21 -24.42
C PRO A 327 59.78 6.92 -23.71
N LYS A 328 59.35 7.02 -22.45
CA LYS A 328 58.64 5.93 -21.78
C LYS A 328 57.23 5.89 -22.36
N GLU A 329 56.93 4.83 -23.11
CA GLU A 329 55.56 4.47 -23.48
C GLU A 329 54.75 4.25 -22.20
N ALA A 330 53.68 5.03 -22.05
CA ALA A 330 52.66 4.80 -21.03
C ALA A 330 51.70 3.71 -21.53
N LYS A 331 51.57 2.65 -20.75
CA LYS A 331 50.42 1.73 -20.79
C LYS A 331 49.31 2.28 -19.90
#